data_AF-A0A969X564-F1
#
_entry.id   AF-A0A969X564-F1
#
_cell.length_a   1.000
_cell.length_b   1.000
_cell.length_c   1.000
_cell.angle_alpha   90.00
_cell.angle_beta   90.00
_cell.angle_gamma   90.00
#
_symmetry.space_group_name_H-M   'P 1'
#
loop_
_entity.id
_entity.type
_entity.pdbx_description
1 polymer ?
#
loop_
_entity_poly.entity_id
_entity_poly.type
_entity_poly.pdbx_seq_one_letter_code
_entity_poly.pdbx_strand_id
1 'polypeptide(L)'
;MRDKYGDERRTDIVASEKELTLTDLIAREEMVITLTNGGYVKRLPLSTYRSQLRGGRGIVGMQLKDGDFVEHLYVCSTHHTLLCYSNRGRLYQLKVYEIPEAGRQARGTAIINLLPVEKDEYINAVIPIDDFDKKRFFVLTITKNGYVKKTGLKELKNIRKSGIIAQRLLGDDELFDARLTAEGDEIVLGTNTGNVIRFKQDDVRSMGRYARGVKGIKLTEGERLVGSDIVRDGADLLIVTENGKGKRVSLADFRLQKRGGRGLKAINLTHKGGFAAALRVLNEGEEVIFVTAKGIVMRLEMKQIPIQSRYAQGVSLIKIEEGDRVVNIATINEKEKVDKQGKKE
;
A
#
# COMPACT_ATOMS: atom_id res chain seq x y z
N MET A 1 29.93 64.35 16.91
CA MET A 1 30.33 63.10 17.61
C MET A 1 30.67 61.99 16.63
N ARG A 2 29.79 61.70 15.66
CA ARG A 2 30.00 60.63 14.67
C ARG A 2 31.26 60.82 13.79
N ASP A 3 31.58 62.07 13.43
CA ASP A 3 32.79 62.38 12.63
C ASP A 3 34.10 62.43 13.44
N LYS A 4 34.02 62.45 14.78
CA LYS A 4 35.20 62.48 15.66
C LYS A 4 35.54 61.14 16.30
N TYR A 5 34.58 60.21 16.36
CA TYR A 5 34.72 58.93 17.06
C TYR A 5 34.17 57.74 16.27
N GLY A 6 33.87 57.90 14.98
CA GLY A 6 33.45 56.79 14.12
C GLY A 6 34.66 55.99 13.65
N ASP A 7 34.67 54.69 13.89
CA ASP A 7 35.62 53.76 13.28
C ASP A 7 34.89 52.77 12.34
N GLU A 8 35.66 52.15 11.44
CA GLU A 8 35.12 51.11 10.59
C GLU A 8 34.73 49.89 11.42
N ARG A 9 33.61 49.27 11.04
CA ARG A 9 33.11 48.09 11.72
C ARG A 9 34.14 46.96 11.63
N ARG A 10 34.75 46.62 12.76
CA ARG A 10 35.82 45.60 12.84
C ARG A 10 35.33 44.16 12.77
N THR A 11 34.05 43.94 13.03
CA THR A 11 33.41 42.62 13.02
C THR A 11 32.56 42.45 11.77
N ASP A 12 32.77 41.36 11.03
CA ASP A 12 31.86 40.98 9.96
C ASP A 12 30.72 40.14 10.53
N ILE A 13 29.46 40.49 10.24
CA ILE A 13 28.31 39.64 10.58
C ILE A 13 28.10 38.72 9.39
N VAL A 14 28.74 37.57 9.43
CA VAL A 14 28.45 36.49 8.48
C VAL A 14 27.09 35.91 8.88
N ALA A 15 26.10 36.03 8.01
CA ALA A 15 24.84 35.33 8.18
C ALA A 15 25.16 33.82 8.28
N SER A 16 24.83 33.21 9.41
CA SER A 16 25.02 31.78 9.68
C SER A 16 24.67 30.95 8.44
N GLU A 17 25.65 30.23 7.90
CA GLU A 17 25.45 29.35 6.75
C GLU A 17 24.47 28.23 7.13
N LYS A 18 23.27 28.30 6.54
CA LYS A 18 22.08 27.43 6.70
C LYS A 18 21.32 27.57 8.02
N GLU A 19 20.09 28.08 7.92
CA GLU A 19 19.03 27.72 8.88
C GLU A 19 18.87 26.20 8.87
N LEU A 20 19.29 25.54 9.96
CA LEU A 20 19.05 24.11 10.15
C LEU A 20 17.54 23.88 10.21
N THR A 21 17.02 23.06 9.30
CA THR A 21 15.63 22.64 9.37
C THR A 21 15.49 21.55 10.44
N LEU A 22 14.29 21.38 10.99
CA LEU A 22 14.05 20.31 11.98
C LEU A 22 14.42 18.93 11.41
N THR A 23 14.29 18.73 10.09
CA THR A 23 14.72 17.52 9.40
C THR A 23 16.24 17.30 9.47
N ASP A 24 17.05 18.36 9.41
CA ASP A 24 18.52 18.27 9.49
C ASP A 24 19.01 17.82 10.88
N LEU A 25 18.16 17.96 11.91
CA LEU A 25 18.43 17.49 13.27
C LEU A 25 18.01 16.02 13.48
N ILE A 26 17.29 15.42 12.54
CA ILE A 26 16.85 14.02 12.64
C ILE A 26 17.94 13.12 12.07
N ALA A 27 18.31 12.07 12.81
CA ALA A 27 19.24 11.07 12.32
C ALA A 27 18.63 10.25 11.16
N ARG A 28 19.44 9.96 10.13
CA ARG A 28 19.07 9.02 9.07
C ARG A 28 19.20 7.60 9.57
N GLU A 29 18.06 6.96 9.76
CA GLU A 29 17.99 5.58 10.26
C GLU A 29 16.96 4.79 9.47
N GLU A 30 17.18 3.48 9.33
CA GLU A 30 16.21 2.57 8.73
C GLU A 30 15.13 2.20 9.76
N MET A 31 13.89 2.44 9.37
CA MET A 31 12.71 2.25 10.19
C MET A 31 11.79 1.23 9.52
N VAL A 32 11.20 0.38 10.35
CA VAL A 32 10.06 -0.45 10.01
C VAL A 32 8.80 0.34 10.33
N ILE A 33 8.01 0.64 9.31
CA ILE A 33 6.69 1.27 9.44
C ILE A 33 5.64 0.19 9.36
N THR A 34 4.76 0.18 10.34
CA THR A 34 3.66 -0.76 10.42
C THR A 34 2.37 0.02 10.32
N LEU A 35 1.52 -0.32 9.36
CA LEU A 35 0.15 0.16 9.25
C LEU A 35 -0.80 -1.01 9.47
N THR A 36 -1.74 -0.84 10.39
CA THR A 36 -2.75 -1.85 10.69
C THR A 36 -4.01 -1.63 9.87
N ASN A 37 -4.82 -2.68 9.70
CA ASN A 37 -6.13 -2.57 9.04
C ASN A 37 -7.08 -1.63 9.79
N GLY A 38 -6.89 -1.43 11.10
CA GLY A 38 -7.59 -0.41 11.87
C GLY A 38 -7.13 1.03 11.61
N GLY A 39 -6.17 1.25 10.72
CA GLY A 39 -5.62 2.58 10.40
C GLY A 39 -4.64 3.10 11.45
N TYR A 40 -4.01 2.22 12.25
CA TYR A 40 -2.98 2.62 13.21
C TYR A 40 -1.60 2.51 12.59
N VAL A 41 -0.78 3.54 12.79
CA VAL A 41 0.58 3.62 12.28
C VAL A 41 1.58 3.76 13.42
N LYS A 42 2.73 3.12 13.25
CA LYS A 42 3.90 3.28 14.12
C LYS A 42 5.18 3.05 13.35
N ARG A 43 6.29 3.55 13.91
CA ARG A 43 7.64 3.20 13.46
C ARG A 43 8.43 2.46 14.53
N LEU A 44 9.37 1.64 14.10
CA LEU A 44 10.33 0.96 14.96
C LEU A 44 11.68 0.88 14.24
N PRO A 45 12.83 1.15 14.90
CA PRO A 45 14.13 0.94 14.30
C PRO A 45 14.31 -0.50 13.81
N LEU A 46 14.88 -0.67 12.62
CA LEU A 46 15.13 -1.99 12.04
C LEU A 46 16.06 -2.85 12.92
N SER A 47 17.00 -2.21 13.63
CA SER A 47 17.92 -2.85 14.58
C SER A 47 17.19 -3.60 15.70
N THR A 48 16.08 -3.06 16.20
CA THR A 48 15.25 -3.69 17.24
C THR A 48 14.59 -4.98 16.77
N TYR A 49 14.38 -5.14 15.46
CA TYR A 49 13.92 -6.41 14.87
C TYR A 49 15.03 -7.48 14.78
N ARG A 50 16.30 -7.07 14.68
CA ARG A 50 17.45 -7.99 14.49
C ARG A 50 17.96 -8.63 15.79
N SER A 51 17.79 -8.00 16.95
CA SER A 51 18.46 -8.39 18.22
C SER A 51 17.88 -9.61 18.97
N GLN A 52 16.69 -10.11 18.63
CA GLN A 52 16.06 -11.28 19.30
C GLN A 52 16.31 -12.62 18.56
N LEU A 53 17.56 -12.91 18.18
CA LEU A 53 17.98 -14.16 17.53
C LEU A 53 18.46 -15.23 18.53
N ARG A 54 17.63 -15.62 19.49
CA ARG A 54 17.84 -16.89 20.23
C ARG A 54 16.55 -17.69 20.32
N GLY A 55 16.47 -18.73 19.50
CA GLY A 55 15.69 -19.96 19.74
C GLY A 55 14.17 -19.86 19.75
N GLY A 56 13.52 -20.60 18.83
CA GLY A 56 12.19 -21.15 19.05
C GLY A 56 11.02 -20.44 18.35
N ARG A 57 10.27 -21.26 17.59
CA ARG A 57 8.91 -21.09 17.04
C ARG A 57 8.60 -19.78 16.28
N GLY A 58 8.13 -19.98 15.04
CA GLY A 58 7.47 -19.02 14.14
C GLY A 58 7.26 -17.61 14.70
N ILE A 59 8.01 -16.67 14.12
CA ILE A 59 8.04 -15.27 14.54
C ILE A 59 6.63 -14.69 14.53
N VAL A 60 6.14 -14.49 15.75
CA VAL A 60 4.88 -13.87 16.18
C VAL A 60 4.40 -12.82 15.17
N GLY A 61 3.33 -13.16 14.45
CA GLY A 61 2.40 -12.16 13.96
C GLY A 61 1.82 -11.46 15.18
N MET A 62 2.00 -10.15 15.29
CA MET A 62 1.32 -9.37 16.33
C MET A 62 -0.18 -9.56 16.14
N GLN A 63 -0.82 -10.35 16.99
CA GLN A 63 -2.20 -10.06 17.33
C GLN A 63 -2.15 -8.81 18.21
N LEU A 64 -2.61 -7.70 17.68
CA LEU A 64 -3.05 -6.60 18.53
C LEU A 64 -4.38 -7.03 19.14
N LYS A 65 -4.69 -6.56 20.36
CA LYS A 65 -6.01 -6.81 20.96
C LYS A 65 -7.11 -6.35 19.99
N ASP A 66 -8.23 -7.07 19.96
CA ASP A 66 -9.46 -6.74 19.22
C ASP A 66 -9.45 -6.95 17.69
N GLY A 67 -8.74 -7.95 17.18
CA GLY A 67 -8.81 -8.33 15.75
C GLY A 67 -8.04 -7.39 14.80
N ASP A 68 -7.25 -6.47 15.35
CA ASP A 68 -6.37 -5.60 14.58
C ASP A 68 -5.07 -6.33 14.21
N PHE A 69 -4.61 -6.13 12.98
CA PHE A 69 -3.45 -6.83 12.43
C PHE A 69 -2.69 -5.91 11.49
N VAL A 70 -1.42 -6.23 11.29
CA VAL A 70 -0.56 -5.51 10.35
C VAL A 70 -1.03 -5.79 8.93
N GLU A 71 -1.51 -4.74 8.25
CA GLU A 71 -1.93 -4.80 6.86
C GLU A 71 -0.75 -4.48 5.92
N HIS A 72 0.06 -3.49 6.30
CA HIS A 72 1.25 -3.11 5.54
C HIS A 72 2.46 -2.97 6.45
N LEU A 73 3.59 -3.47 5.96
CA LEU A 73 4.92 -3.25 6.51
C LEU A 73 5.76 -2.57 5.44
N TYR A 74 6.47 -1.52 5.82
CA TYR A 74 7.40 -0.81 4.95
C TYR A 74 8.75 -0.68 5.66
N VAL A 75 9.84 -0.91 4.95
CA VAL A 75 11.18 -0.54 5.41
C VAL A 75 11.59 0.73 4.67
N CYS A 76 11.82 1.81 5.40
CA CYS A 76 12.17 3.11 4.83
C CYS A 76 13.02 3.94 5.79
N SER A 77 13.70 4.97 5.27
CA SER A 77 14.48 5.88 6.12
C SER A 77 13.55 6.83 6.89
N THR A 78 13.99 7.30 8.05
CA THR A 78 13.38 8.43 8.80
C THR A 78 13.08 9.65 7.93
N HIS A 79 13.84 9.86 6.86
CA HIS A 79 13.70 11.01 5.95
C HIS A 79 12.72 10.78 4.80
N HIS A 80 12.26 9.54 4.60
CA HIS A 80 11.28 9.24 3.56
C HIS A 80 9.93 9.91 3.89
N THR A 81 9.11 10.04 2.85
CA THR A 81 7.77 10.62 2.92
C THR A 81 6.76 9.54 2.62
N LEU A 82 5.73 9.42 3.45
CA LEU A 82 4.56 8.62 3.16
C LEU A 82 3.53 9.49 2.45
N LEU A 83 3.14 9.10 1.25
CA LEU A 83 2.02 9.68 0.51
C LEU A 83 0.73 8.98 0.97
N CYS A 84 -0.10 9.69 1.70
CA CYS A 84 -1.34 9.14 2.27
C CYS A 84 -2.54 9.62 1.45
N TYR A 85 -3.13 8.70 0.70
CA TYR A 85 -4.28 8.95 -0.15
C TYR A 85 -5.58 8.59 0.58
N SER A 86 -6.56 9.50 0.54
CA SER A 86 -7.87 9.28 1.16
C SER A 86 -8.93 8.77 0.21
N ASN A 87 -10.04 8.26 0.75
CA ASN A 87 -11.24 7.87 0.02
C ASN A 87 -11.79 9.01 -0.85
N ARG A 88 -11.57 10.26 -0.44
CA ARG A 88 -12.02 11.46 -1.17
C ARG A 88 -11.06 11.90 -2.28
N GLY A 89 -10.01 11.14 -2.58
CA GLY A 89 -9.04 11.46 -3.62
C GLY A 89 -8.12 12.62 -3.25
N ARG A 90 -7.99 12.91 -1.94
CA ARG A 90 -7.01 13.86 -1.41
C ARG A 90 -5.70 13.13 -1.13
N LEU A 91 -4.60 13.86 -1.25
CA LEU A 91 -3.27 13.41 -0.90
C LEU A 91 -2.71 14.26 0.22
N TYR A 92 -2.24 13.57 1.25
CA TYR A 92 -1.49 14.12 2.36
C TYR A 92 -0.06 13.58 2.33
N GLN A 93 0.84 14.27 3.00
CA GLN A 93 2.18 13.76 3.26
C GLN A 93 2.39 13.60 4.76
N LEU A 94 3.08 12.54 5.14
CA LEU A 94 3.54 12.31 6.50
C LEU A 94 5.01 11.93 6.43
N LYS A 95 5.88 12.68 7.12
CA LYS A 95 7.29 12.30 7.19
C LYS A 95 7.44 11.14 8.15
N VAL A 96 8.34 10.21 7.83
CA VAL A 96 8.52 9.00 8.64
C VAL A 96 8.88 9.35 10.09
N TYR A 97 9.73 10.37 10.32
CA TYR A 97 10.09 10.79 11.67
C TYR A 97 8.93 11.40 12.48
N GLU A 98 7.84 11.86 11.85
CA GLU A 98 6.64 12.38 12.53
C GLU A 98 5.77 11.25 13.10
N ILE A 99 6.00 10.02 12.65
CA ILE A 99 5.30 8.83 13.15
C ILE A 99 5.85 8.50 14.54
N PRO A 100 4.99 8.29 15.55
CA PRO A 100 5.42 7.88 16.87
C PRO A 100 6.18 6.55 16.84
N GLU A 101 7.32 6.54 17.53
CA GLU A 101 8.04 5.31 17.78
C GLU A 101 7.32 4.51 18.86
N ALA A 102 7.05 3.23 18.57
CA ALA A 102 6.35 2.39 19.51
C ALA A 102 6.86 0.95 19.45
N GLY A 103 6.86 0.29 20.62
CA GLY A 103 7.31 -1.08 20.74
C GLY A 103 6.57 -2.05 19.82
N ARG A 104 7.17 -3.21 19.59
CA ARG A 104 6.61 -4.22 18.67
C ARG A 104 5.18 -4.60 19.03
N GLN A 105 4.79 -4.73 20.29
CA GLN A 105 3.40 -5.10 20.64
C GLN A 105 2.42 -3.92 20.73
N ALA A 106 2.89 -2.69 20.59
CA ALA A 106 2.03 -1.51 20.66
C ALA A 106 1.17 -1.34 19.40
N ARG A 107 -0.04 -0.81 19.55
CA ARG A 107 -0.94 -0.53 18.41
C ARG A 107 -0.43 0.62 17.53
N GLY A 108 0.24 1.60 18.14
CA GLY A 108 0.62 2.85 17.49
C GLY A 108 -0.47 3.91 17.62
N THR A 109 -0.43 4.90 16.74
CA THR A 109 -1.38 6.03 16.73
C THR A 109 -2.25 5.96 15.49
N ALA A 110 -3.53 6.30 15.58
CA ALA A 110 -4.39 6.36 14.41
C ALA A 110 -3.83 7.37 13.40
N ILE A 111 -3.66 6.97 12.14
CA ILE A 111 -3.04 7.81 11.10
C ILE A 111 -3.81 9.11 10.86
N ILE A 112 -5.13 9.07 11.05
CA ILE A 112 -6.02 10.23 10.97
C ILE A 112 -5.74 11.28 12.06
N ASN A 113 -5.09 10.92 13.17
CA ASN A 113 -4.69 11.88 14.21
C ASN A 113 -3.41 12.64 13.84
N LEU A 114 -2.65 12.12 12.87
CA LEU A 114 -1.41 12.72 12.37
C LEU A 114 -1.65 13.58 11.12
N LEU A 115 -2.85 13.51 10.54
CA LEU A 115 -3.20 14.15 9.28
C LEU A 115 -4.47 15.01 9.47
N PRO A 116 -4.55 16.21 8.88
CA PRO A 116 -5.75 17.03 8.94
C PRO A 116 -6.80 16.53 7.93
N VAL A 117 -7.33 15.33 8.18
CA VAL A 117 -8.42 14.73 7.39
C VAL A 117 -9.75 15.32 7.82
N GLU A 118 -10.70 15.38 6.89
CA GLU A 118 -12.06 15.83 7.18
C GLU A 118 -12.89 14.73 7.86
N LYS A 119 -14.06 15.11 8.40
CA LYS A 119 -15.01 14.13 8.92
C LYS A 119 -15.43 13.15 7.83
N ASP A 120 -15.51 11.86 8.16
CA ASP A 120 -15.85 10.74 7.26
C ASP A 120 -14.83 10.54 6.12
N GLU A 121 -13.64 11.13 6.25
CA GLU A 121 -12.49 10.88 5.40
C GLU A 121 -11.55 9.87 6.07
N TYR A 122 -11.10 8.86 5.32
CA TYR A 122 -10.19 7.84 5.79
C TYR A 122 -9.11 7.56 4.74
N ILE A 123 -7.96 7.05 5.18
CA ILE A 123 -6.81 6.76 4.31
C ILE A 123 -7.00 5.38 3.68
N ASN A 124 -6.98 5.31 2.35
CA ASN A 124 -7.12 4.08 1.56
C ASN A 124 -5.77 3.50 1.12
N ALA A 125 -4.78 4.34 0.89
CA ALA A 125 -3.48 3.90 0.39
C ALA A 125 -2.36 4.75 0.98
N VAL A 126 -1.25 4.09 1.27
CA VAL A 126 -0.03 4.73 1.77
C VAL A 126 1.13 4.29 0.88
N ILE A 127 1.83 5.24 0.28
CA ILE A 127 2.95 4.96 -0.62
C ILE A 127 4.21 5.60 -0.02
N PRO A 128 5.20 4.81 0.43
CA PRO A 128 6.49 5.36 0.83
C PRO A 128 7.28 5.81 -0.39
N ILE A 129 7.85 7.00 -0.33
CA ILE A 129 8.79 7.54 -1.32
C ILE A 129 10.00 8.16 -0.62
N ASP A 130 11.15 8.02 -1.26
CA ASP A 130 12.42 8.65 -0.90
C ASP A 130 12.57 10.02 -1.58
N ASP A 131 12.17 10.14 -2.85
CA ASP A 131 12.29 11.36 -3.65
C ASP A 131 11.14 11.50 -4.67
N PHE A 132 10.68 12.74 -4.86
CA PHE A 132 9.67 13.11 -5.86
C PHE A 132 10.25 13.30 -7.27
N ASP A 133 11.55 13.57 -7.40
CA ASP A 133 12.19 13.90 -8.68
C ASP A 133 12.62 12.66 -9.49
N LYS A 134 12.21 11.46 -9.05
CA LYS A 134 12.41 10.21 -9.78
C LYS A 134 11.70 10.23 -11.14
N LYS A 135 12.50 10.28 -12.22
CA LYS A 135 12.02 10.20 -13.60
C LYS A 135 11.41 8.83 -13.87
N ARG A 136 10.36 8.77 -14.70
CA ARG A 136 9.66 7.54 -15.11
C ARG A 136 8.94 6.80 -13.98
N PHE A 137 8.76 7.44 -12.82
CA PHE A 137 7.88 6.95 -11.76
C PHE A 137 6.57 7.75 -11.74
N PHE A 138 5.48 7.03 -11.53
CA PHE A 138 4.12 7.56 -11.53
C PHE A 138 3.33 6.97 -10.38
N VAL A 139 2.38 7.74 -9.84
CA VAL A 139 1.34 7.17 -9.00
C VAL A 139 0.15 6.83 -9.88
N LEU A 140 -0.25 5.56 -9.88
CA LEU A 140 -1.48 5.09 -10.48
C LEU A 140 -2.56 5.00 -9.40
N THR A 141 -3.54 5.89 -9.46
CA THR A 141 -4.71 5.86 -8.59
C THR A 141 -5.85 5.10 -9.24
N ILE A 142 -6.63 4.40 -8.42
CA ILE A 142 -7.71 3.51 -8.85
C ILE A 142 -8.95 3.83 -8.00
N THR A 143 -10.10 4.01 -8.64
CA THR A 143 -11.38 4.32 -7.96
C THR A 143 -12.27 3.09 -7.83
N LYS A 144 -13.22 3.12 -6.90
CA LYS A 144 -14.20 2.04 -6.69
C LYS A 144 -14.97 1.70 -7.96
N ASN A 145 -15.27 2.71 -8.78
CA ASN A 145 -15.98 2.55 -10.05
C ASN A 145 -15.07 2.15 -11.24
N GLY A 146 -13.83 1.74 -10.99
CA GLY A 146 -12.93 1.18 -12.00
C GLY A 146 -12.25 2.21 -12.91
N TYR A 147 -12.21 3.49 -12.50
CA TYR A 147 -11.38 4.49 -13.16
C TYR A 147 -9.96 4.42 -12.64
N VAL A 148 -9.00 4.65 -13.53
CA VAL A 148 -7.57 4.72 -13.22
C VAL A 148 -7.00 6.04 -13.70
N LYS A 149 -6.03 6.56 -12.97
CA LYS A 149 -5.30 7.75 -13.38
C LYS A 149 -3.83 7.61 -13.05
N LYS A 150 -3.00 7.94 -14.04
CA LYS A 150 -1.55 8.03 -13.89
C LYS A 150 -1.14 9.49 -13.70
N THR A 151 -0.44 9.79 -12.62
CA THR A 151 0.12 11.13 -12.36
C THR A 151 1.62 11.01 -12.10
N GLY A 152 2.42 11.84 -12.76
CA GLY A 152 3.87 11.85 -12.56
C GLY A 152 4.22 12.20 -11.12
N LEU A 153 5.17 11.50 -10.52
CA LEU A 153 5.51 11.68 -9.10
C LEU A 153 5.91 13.13 -8.77
N LYS A 154 6.63 13.79 -9.69
CA LYS A 154 7.02 15.20 -9.57
C LYS A 154 5.84 16.17 -9.41
N GLU A 155 4.67 15.86 -9.98
CA GLU A 155 3.48 16.71 -9.84
C GLU A 155 2.91 16.69 -8.40
N LEU A 156 3.34 15.73 -7.59
CA LEU A 156 2.91 15.54 -6.21
C LEU A 156 3.88 16.16 -5.19
N LYS A 157 4.92 16.88 -5.61
CA LYS A 157 5.97 17.41 -4.71
C LYS A 157 5.47 18.48 -3.71
N ASN A 158 4.57 19.35 -4.17
CA ASN A 158 4.14 20.52 -3.39
C ASN A 158 2.85 20.25 -2.60
N ILE A 159 2.93 19.35 -1.61
CA ILE A 159 1.81 19.01 -0.72
C ILE A 159 1.78 19.98 0.46
N ARG A 160 0.66 20.68 0.64
CA ARG A 160 0.42 21.56 1.79
C ARG A 160 0.05 20.71 3.02
N LYS A 161 0.20 21.26 4.23
CA LYS A 161 -0.24 20.57 5.47
C LYS A 161 -1.71 20.12 5.40
N SER A 162 -2.59 20.96 4.85
CA SER A 162 -4.02 20.63 4.65
C SER A 162 -4.29 19.58 3.56
N GLY A 163 -3.25 19.01 2.95
CA GLY A 163 -3.35 18.12 1.80
C GLY A 163 -3.64 18.86 0.50
N ILE A 164 -3.70 18.09 -0.59
CA ILE A 164 -4.02 18.57 -1.94
C ILE A 164 -5.04 17.64 -2.59
N ILE A 165 -5.79 18.15 -3.56
CA ILE A 165 -6.61 17.28 -4.42
C ILE A 165 -5.65 16.51 -5.34
N ALA A 166 -5.63 15.19 -5.21
CA ALA A 166 -4.81 14.33 -6.03
C ALA A 166 -5.58 13.64 -7.13
N GLN A 167 -6.91 13.48 -7.01
CA GLN A 167 -7.81 13.06 -8.07
C GLN A 167 -9.22 13.62 -7.84
N ARG A 168 -9.86 14.12 -8.91
CA ARG A 168 -11.27 14.49 -8.86
C ARG A 168 -12.14 13.26 -9.01
N LEU A 169 -13.00 13.02 -8.02
CA LEU A 169 -14.01 11.97 -8.02
C LEU A 169 -15.37 12.55 -8.45
N LEU A 170 -16.27 11.71 -8.95
CA LEU A 170 -17.61 12.11 -9.40
C LEU A 170 -18.68 11.27 -8.69
N GLY A 171 -19.77 11.92 -8.31
CA GLY A 171 -20.90 11.25 -7.65
C GLY A 171 -20.47 10.64 -6.32
N ASP A 172 -20.75 9.34 -6.18
CA ASP A 172 -20.44 8.49 -5.03
C ASP A 172 -19.13 7.69 -5.20
N ASP A 173 -18.33 7.99 -6.23
CA ASP A 173 -17.05 7.30 -6.44
C ASP A 173 -16.05 7.68 -5.33
N GLU A 174 -15.29 6.69 -4.89
CA GLU A 174 -14.22 6.85 -3.90
C GLU A 174 -12.91 6.32 -4.45
N LEU A 175 -11.80 6.83 -3.94
CA LEU A 175 -10.52 6.19 -4.18
C LEU A 175 -10.52 4.80 -3.55
N PHE A 176 -10.13 3.80 -4.34
CA PHE A 176 -10.01 2.41 -3.90
C PHE A 176 -8.56 2.09 -3.52
N ASP A 177 -7.59 2.47 -4.36
CA ASP A 177 -6.18 2.15 -4.17
C ASP A 177 -5.29 3.18 -4.89
N ALA A 178 -4.01 3.25 -4.49
CA ALA A 178 -2.98 4.02 -5.16
C ALA A 178 -1.65 3.26 -5.11
N ARG A 179 -0.98 3.12 -6.26
CA ARG A 179 0.29 2.38 -6.37
C ARG A 179 1.36 3.21 -7.04
N LEU A 180 2.59 3.10 -6.54
CA LEU A 180 3.77 3.60 -7.24
C LEU A 180 4.12 2.64 -8.37
N THR A 181 4.24 3.17 -9.57
CA THR A 181 4.48 2.41 -10.81
C THR A 181 5.64 3.03 -11.57
N ALA A 182 6.33 2.22 -12.36
CA ALA A 182 7.36 2.63 -13.29
C ALA A 182 6.94 2.35 -14.75
N GLU A 183 7.71 2.92 -15.69
CA GLU A 183 7.59 2.58 -17.11
C GLU A 183 7.72 1.07 -17.34
N GLY A 184 6.80 0.47 -18.12
CA GLY A 184 6.78 -0.97 -18.38
C GLY A 184 5.98 -1.81 -17.38
N ASP A 185 5.62 -1.28 -16.21
CA ASP A 185 4.81 -2.01 -15.23
C ASP A 185 3.45 -2.43 -15.81
N GLU A 186 2.99 -3.60 -15.40
CA GLU A 186 1.67 -4.11 -15.74
C GLU A 186 0.79 -4.16 -14.50
N ILE A 187 -0.47 -3.82 -14.69
CA ILE A 187 -1.44 -3.64 -13.62
C ILE A 187 -2.51 -4.70 -13.74
N VAL A 188 -2.85 -5.34 -12.61
CA VAL A 188 -4.01 -6.20 -12.48
C VAL A 188 -5.10 -5.53 -11.66
N LEU A 189 -6.33 -5.56 -12.15
CA LEU A 189 -7.52 -5.16 -11.39
C LEU A 189 -8.49 -6.34 -11.33
N GLY A 190 -9.00 -6.63 -10.13
CA GLY A 190 -9.92 -7.74 -9.87
C GLY A 190 -11.31 -7.29 -9.43
N THR A 191 -12.34 -7.99 -9.89
CA THR A 191 -13.74 -7.77 -9.50
C THR A 191 -14.25 -8.82 -8.51
N ASN A 192 -15.28 -8.48 -7.74
CA ASN A 192 -16.02 -9.41 -6.87
C ASN A 192 -16.66 -10.59 -7.64
N THR A 193 -16.94 -10.43 -8.93
CA THR A 193 -17.41 -11.50 -9.82
C THR A 193 -16.30 -12.43 -10.31
N GLY A 194 -15.06 -12.23 -9.87
CA GLY A 194 -13.93 -13.10 -10.17
C GLY A 194 -13.29 -12.86 -11.54
N ASN A 195 -13.52 -11.69 -12.14
CA ASN A 195 -12.85 -11.28 -13.37
C ASN A 195 -11.62 -10.42 -13.06
N VAL A 196 -10.59 -10.55 -13.90
CA VAL A 196 -9.31 -9.86 -13.74
C VAL A 196 -8.86 -9.30 -15.07
N ILE A 197 -8.57 -8.01 -15.11
CA ILE A 197 -7.95 -7.38 -16.29
C ILE A 197 -6.46 -7.15 -16.00
N ARG A 198 -5.61 -7.47 -16.97
CA ARG A 198 -4.17 -7.20 -16.96
C ARG A 198 -3.83 -6.27 -18.13
N PHE A 199 -3.28 -5.09 -17.85
CA PHE A 199 -2.91 -4.12 -18.88
C PHE A 199 -1.63 -3.37 -18.50
N LYS A 200 -0.92 -2.81 -19.48
CA LYS A 200 0.29 -2.00 -19.23
C LYS A 200 -0.09 -0.65 -18.65
N GLN A 201 0.62 -0.17 -17.64
CA GLN A 201 0.36 1.19 -17.13
C GLN A 201 0.51 2.23 -18.25
N ASP A 202 1.35 1.96 -19.25
CA ASP A 202 1.60 2.85 -20.40
C ASP A 202 0.36 3.12 -21.25
N ASP A 203 -0.65 2.24 -21.21
CA ASP A 203 -1.96 2.48 -21.84
C ASP A 203 -2.73 3.66 -21.20
N VAL A 204 -2.33 4.08 -20.01
CA VAL A 204 -2.86 5.24 -19.28
C VAL A 204 -1.89 6.41 -19.47
N ARG A 205 -2.30 7.43 -20.21
CA ARG A 205 -1.50 8.66 -20.35
C ARG A 205 -1.31 9.35 -18.98
N SER A 206 -0.16 10.00 -18.79
CA SER A 206 0.05 10.87 -17.61
C SER A 206 -0.93 12.05 -17.65
N MET A 207 -1.50 12.36 -16.50
CA MET A 207 -2.51 13.39 -16.32
C MET A 207 -2.25 14.22 -15.06
N GLY A 208 -2.68 15.47 -15.12
CA GLY A 208 -2.65 16.41 -14.01
C GLY A 208 -3.45 15.94 -12.79
N ARG A 209 -3.11 16.49 -11.63
CA ARG A 209 -3.79 16.23 -10.34
C ARG A 209 -5.32 16.35 -10.38
N TYR A 210 -5.87 17.37 -11.06
CA TYR A 210 -7.33 17.60 -11.12
C TYR A 210 -8.08 16.70 -12.10
N ALA A 211 -7.38 15.90 -12.92
CA ALA A 211 -8.04 15.02 -13.86
C ALA A 211 -8.79 13.89 -13.14
N ARG A 212 -9.90 13.46 -13.76
CA ARG A 212 -10.72 12.34 -13.31
C ARG A 212 -10.03 10.99 -13.51
N GLY A 213 -9.25 10.85 -14.57
CA GLY A 213 -8.74 9.56 -15.04
C GLY A 213 -9.55 8.98 -16.19
N VAL A 214 -9.21 7.75 -16.57
CA VAL A 214 -9.79 6.99 -17.68
C VAL A 214 -10.27 5.63 -17.18
N LYS A 215 -11.14 4.95 -17.92
CA LYS A 215 -11.61 3.62 -17.51
C LYS A 215 -10.45 2.60 -17.54
N GLY A 216 -10.22 1.94 -16.41
CA GLY A 216 -9.23 0.86 -16.25
C GLY A 216 -9.85 -0.53 -16.38
N ILE A 217 -11.03 -0.74 -15.80
CA ILE A 217 -11.85 -1.94 -15.97
C ILE A 217 -13.31 -1.53 -16.18
N LYS A 218 -14.04 -2.29 -17.01
CA LYS A 218 -15.48 -2.12 -17.16
C LYS A 218 -16.19 -3.00 -16.13
N LEU A 219 -16.74 -2.36 -15.11
CA LEU A 219 -17.68 -2.95 -14.16
C LEU A 219 -19.08 -2.95 -14.77
N THR A 220 -19.80 -4.06 -14.61
CA THR A 220 -21.26 -4.12 -14.82
C THR A 220 -22.01 -3.92 -13.51
N GLU A 221 -23.34 -3.83 -13.58
CA GLU A 221 -24.20 -3.63 -12.42
C GLU A 221 -23.90 -4.69 -11.32
N GLY A 222 -23.71 -4.22 -10.09
CA GLY A 222 -23.34 -5.05 -8.93
C GLY A 222 -21.86 -5.48 -8.88
N GLU A 223 -21.04 -5.19 -9.90
CA GLU A 223 -19.60 -5.44 -9.84
C GLU A 223 -18.87 -4.33 -9.09
N ARG A 224 -17.93 -4.73 -8.24
CA ARG A 224 -17.02 -3.84 -7.52
C ARG A 224 -15.59 -4.36 -7.59
N LEU A 225 -14.62 -3.48 -7.41
CA LEU A 225 -13.24 -3.88 -7.22
C LEU A 225 -13.03 -4.61 -5.88
N VAL A 226 -12.14 -5.60 -5.91
CA VAL A 226 -11.72 -6.38 -4.73
C VAL A 226 -10.20 -6.47 -4.59
N GLY A 227 -9.47 -6.01 -5.60
CA GLY A 227 -8.03 -5.96 -5.53
C GLY A 227 -7.44 -5.23 -6.72
N SER A 228 -6.27 -4.65 -6.46
CA SER A 228 -5.38 -4.19 -7.51
C SER A 228 -3.95 -4.60 -7.15
N ASP A 229 -3.11 -4.82 -8.15
CA ASP A 229 -1.68 -5.03 -7.91
C ASP A 229 -0.84 -4.75 -9.16
N ILE A 230 0.47 -4.69 -8.96
CA ILE A 230 1.46 -4.64 -10.03
C ILE A 230 1.95 -6.07 -10.26
N VAL A 231 1.97 -6.48 -11.53
CA VAL A 231 2.52 -7.77 -11.96
C VAL A 231 4.01 -7.79 -11.70
N ARG A 232 4.49 -8.91 -11.16
CA ARG A 232 5.91 -9.17 -10.95
C ARG A 232 6.28 -10.48 -11.63
N ASP A 233 7.51 -10.56 -12.12
CA ASP A 233 7.99 -11.77 -12.77
C ASP A 233 8.03 -12.94 -11.79
N GLY A 234 7.57 -14.11 -12.24
CA GLY A 234 7.48 -15.32 -11.41
C GLY A 234 6.40 -15.29 -10.33
N ALA A 235 5.60 -14.23 -10.24
CA ALA A 235 4.53 -14.11 -9.25
C ALA A 235 3.23 -14.79 -9.71
N ASP A 236 2.42 -15.20 -8.73
CA ASP A 236 1.09 -15.75 -8.95
C ASP A 236 0.01 -14.76 -8.52
N LEU A 237 -1.15 -14.85 -9.13
CA LEU A 237 -2.34 -14.18 -8.67
C LEU A 237 -3.07 -15.03 -7.62
N LEU A 238 -3.17 -14.53 -6.38
CA LEU A 238 -4.08 -15.06 -5.38
C LEU A 238 -5.47 -14.46 -5.56
N ILE A 239 -6.49 -15.31 -5.53
CA ILE A 239 -7.89 -14.91 -5.42
C ILE A 239 -8.59 -15.71 -4.33
N VAL A 240 -9.36 -15.00 -3.49
CA VAL A 240 -10.04 -15.54 -2.30
C VAL A 240 -11.50 -15.09 -2.31
N THR A 241 -12.42 -15.99 -1.95
CA THR A 241 -13.85 -15.71 -1.82
C THR A 241 -14.24 -15.36 -0.40
N GLU A 242 -15.41 -14.73 -0.24
CA GLU A 242 -15.99 -14.36 1.06
C GLU A 242 -16.18 -15.57 1.97
N ASN A 243 -16.40 -16.77 1.40
CA ASN A 243 -16.60 -18.02 2.14
C ASN A 243 -15.29 -18.81 2.36
N GLY A 244 -14.14 -18.20 2.14
CA GLY A 244 -12.84 -18.79 2.47
C GLY A 244 -12.29 -19.78 1.45
N LYS A 245 -12.89 -19.88 0.26
CA LYS A 245 -12.26 -20.61 -0.86
C LYS A 245 -11.21 -19.73 -1.52
N GLY A 246 -10.12 -20.33 -1.99
CA GLY A 246 -9.13 -19.60 -2.76
C GLY A 246 -8.14 -20.50 -3.48
N LYS A 247 -7.32 -19.87 -4.31
CA LYS A 247 -6.29 -20.51 -5.11
C LYS A 247 -5.30 -19.47 -5.64
N ARG A 248 -4.12 -19.95 -6.03
CA ARG A 248 -3.19 -19.22 -6.88
C ARG A 248 -3.46 -19.56 -8.34
N VAL A 249 -3.22 -18.59 -9.21
CA VAL A 249 -3.29 -18.74 -10.66
C VAL A 249 -2.06 -18.07 -11.24
N SER A 250 -1.33 -18.74 -12.13
CA SER A 250 -0.17 -18.14 -12.78
C SER A 250 -0.56 -16.86 -13.50
N LEU A 251 0.22 -15.78 -13.34
CA LEU A 251 -0.02 -14.54 -14.07
C LEU A 251 0.11 -14.73 -15.59
N ALA A 252 0.87 -15.73 -16.04
CA ALA A 252 0.98 -16.11 -17.45
C ALA A 252 -0.35 -16.55 -18.08
N ASP A 253 -1.30 -17.07 -17.29
CA ASP A 253 -2.64 -17.45 -17.77
C ASP A 253 -3.52 -16.24 -18.11
N PHE A 254 -3.11 -15.04 -17.70
CA PHE A 254 -3.77 -13.78 -17.98
C PHE A 254 -3.01 -13.05 -19.09
N ARG A 255 -3.49 -13.21 -20.33
CA ARG A 255 -2.98 -12.42 -21.47
C ARG A 255 -3.18 -10.92 -21.21
N LEU A 256 -2.29 -10.12 -21.77
CA LEU A 256 -2.46 -8.67 -21.81
C LEU A 256 -3.74 -8.28 -22.58
N GLN A 257 -4.46 -7.31 -22.04
CA GLN A 257 -5.67 -6.72 -22.62
C GLN A 257 -5.50 -5.20 -22.70
N LYS A 258 -6.27 -4.55 -23.59
CA LYS A 258 -6.44 -3.10 -23.52
C LYS A 258 -7.22 -2.74 -22.25
N ARG A 259 -6.81 -1.69 -21.56
CA ARG A 259 -7.57 -1.13 -20.43
C ARG A 259 -9.03 -0.85 -20.79
N GLY A 260 -9.90 -0.90 -19.79
CA GLY A 260 -11.35 -0.67 -19.94
C GLY A 260 -12.14 -1.87 -20.46
N GLY A 261 -11.49 -3.03 -20.63
CA GLY A 261 -12.16 -4.31 -20.87
C GLY A 261 -12.85 -4.87 -19.62
N ARG A 262 -13.54 -6.00 -19.77
CA ARG A 262 -14.21 -6.72 -18.66
C ARG A 262 -13.26 -7.66 -17.87
N GLY A 263 -12.02 -7.80 -18.32
CA GLY A 263 -11.11 -8.80 -17.77
C GLY A 263 -11.40 -10.23 -18.25
N LEU A 264 -10.70 -11.18 -17.65
CA LEU A 264 -10.82 -12.62 -17.84
C LEU A 264 -11.21 -13.28 -16.53
N LYS A 265 -12.01 -14.35 -16.57
CA LYS A 265 -12.31 -15.15 -15.40
C LYS A 265 -11.01 -15.64 -14.75
N ALA A 266 -10.88 -15.45 -13.43
CA ALA A 266 -9.79 -15.92 -12.59
C ALA A 266 -10.24 -17.04 -11.65
N ILE A 267 -11.52 -17.09 -11.31
CA ILE A 267 -12.13 -18.11 -10.45
C ILE A 267 -13.54 -18.44 -10.92
N ASN A 268 -13.92 -19.71 -10.84
CA ASN A 268 -15.30 -20.11 -11.10
C ASN A 268 -16.11 -20.02 -9.80
N LEU A 269 -16.84 -18.92 -9.64
CA LEU A 269 -17.70 -18.69 -8.49
C LEU A 269 -18.96 -19.55 -8.56
N THR A 270 -19.48 -19.91 -7.39
CA THR A 270 -20.76 -20.60 -7.22
C THR A 270 -21.54 -19.90 -6.13
N HIS A 271 -22.86 -20.06 -6.10
CA HIS A 271 -23.69 -19.49 -5.04
C HIS A 271 -23.19 -19.89 -3.63
N LYS A 272 -22.74 -21.13 -3.44
CA LYS A 272 -22.16 -21.61 -2.17
C LYS A 272 -20.76 -21.06 -1.89
N GLY A 273 -20.01 -20.68 -2.93
CA GLY A 273 -18.65 -20.15 -2.81
C GLY A 273 -18.59 -18.67 -2.46
N GLY A 274 -19.69 -17.94 -2.62
CA GLY A 274 -19.75 -16.48 -2.44
C GLY A 274 -19.05 -15.71 -3.56
N PHE A 275 -19.01 -14.39 -3.42
CA PHE A 275 -18.22 -13.53 -4.32
C PHE A 275 -16.73 -13.59 -3.98
N ALA A 276 -15.88 -13.15 -4.91
CA ALA A 276 -14.49 -12.86 -4.59
C ALA A 276 -14.45 -11.73 -3.55
N ALA A 277 -13.70 -11.93 -2.47
CA ALA A 277 -13.48 -10.95 -1.41
C ALA A 277 -12.23 -10.13 -1.66
N ALA A 278 -11.16 -10.77 -2.16
CA ALA A 278 -9.89 -10.11 -2.35
C ALA A 278 -9.03 -10.77 -3.44
N LEU A 279 -8.11 -9.97 -3.98
CA LEU A 279 -7.11 -10.37 -4.97
C LEU A 279 -5.78 -9.64 -4.73
N ARG A 280 -4.67 -10.38 -4.81
CA ARG A 280 -3.30 -9.87 -4.66
C ARG A 280 -2.32 -10.65 -5.54
N VAL A 281 -1.24 -10.00 -5.96
CA VAL A 281 -0.11 -10.67 -6.60
C VAL A 281 0.85 -11.14 -5.51
N LEU A 282 1.13 -12.44 -5.48
CA LEU A 282 2.02 -13.09 -4.53
C LEU A 282 3.35 -13.42 -5.18
N ASN A 283 4.43 -12.93 -4.57
CA ASN A 283 5.78 -13.37 -4.88
C ASN A 283 6.11 -14.67 -4.15
N GLU A 284 7.08 -15.40 -4.68
CA GLU A 284 7.65 -16.56 -4.00
C GLU A 284 8.14 -16.19 -2.59
N GLY A 285 7.83 -17.04 -1.61
CA GLY A 285 8.14 -16.82 -0.20
C GLY A 285 7.16 -15.92 0.56
N GLU A 286 6.16 -15.30 -0.10
CA GLU A 286 5.20 -14.47 0.64
C GLU A 286 4.24 -15.31 1.51
N GLU A 287 3.87 -14.72 2.65
CA GLU A 287 2.78 -15.21 3.49
C GLU A 287 1.53 -14.35 3.25
N VAL A 288 0.37 -14.98 3.40
CA VAL A 288 -0.94 -14.34 3.25
C VAL A 288 -1.62 -14.36 4.59
N ILE A 289 -2.11 -13.19 5.01
CA ILE A 289 -2.98 -13.04 6.17
C ILE A 289 -4.41 -12.81 5.69
N PHE A 290 -5.33 -13.62 6.18
CA PHE A 290 -6.77 -13.53 5.94
C PHE A 290 -7.42 -12.91 7.16
N VAL A 291 -8.31 -11.95 6.93
CA VAL A 291 -9.12 -11.38 8.01
C VAL A 291 -10.59 -11.44 7.70
N THR A 292 -11.34 -11.90 8.70
CA THR A 292 -12.78 -12.05 8.63
C THR A 292 -13.50 -10.85 9.25
N ALA A 293 -14.80 -10.70 8.94
CA ALA A 293 -15.64 -9.64 9.46
C ALA A 293 -15.74 -9.66 10.99
N LYS A 294 -15.65 -10.86 11.61
CA LYS A 294 -15.61 -11.03 13.06
C LYS A 294 -14.21 -10.87 13.67
N GLY A 295 -13.21 -10.46 12.88
CA GLY A 295 -11.85 -10.20 13.36
C GLY A 295 -10.98 -11.44 13.54
N ILE A 296 -11.36 -12.59 12.97
CA ILE A 296 -10.50 -13.77 12.95
C ILE A 296 -9.37 -13.53 11.97
N VAL A 297 -8.13 -13.74 12.44
CA VAL A 297 -6.91 -13.57 11.65
C VAL A 297 -6.26 -14.94 11.45
N MET A 298 -6.09 -15.35 10.20
CA MET A 298 -5.40 -16.59 9.83
C MET A 298 -4.22 -16.29 8.91
N ARG A 299 -3.13 -17.03 9.06
CA ARG A 299 -1.94 -16.91 8.22
C ARG A 299 -1.69 -18.20 7.47
N LEU A 300 -1.37 -18.10 6.18
CA LEU A 300 -0.92 -19.22 5.34
C LEU A 300 0.32 -18.81 4.54
N GLU A 301 1.26 -19.72 4.41
CA GLU A 301 2.38 -19.56 3.48
C GLU A 301 1.89 -19.78 2.04
N MET A 302 2.43 -19.04 1.07
CA MET A 302 2.03 -19.15 -0.35
C MET A 302 2.02 -20.60 -0.85
N LYS A 303 3.01 -21.41 -0.46
CA LYS A 303 3.13 -22.82 -0.86
C LYS A 303 1.98 -23.71 -0.38
N GLN A 304 1.27 -23.32 0.68
CA GLN A 304 0.10 -24.05 1.18
C GLN A 304 -1.15 -23.77 0.34
N ILE A 305 -1.13 -22.72 -0.47
CA ILE A 305 -2.23 -22.37 -1.37
C ILE A 305 -1.96 -23.03 -2.73
N PRO A 306 -2.87 -23.88 -3.24
CA PRO A 306 -2.62 -24.59 -4.49
C PRO A 306 -2.69 -23.66 -5.70
N ILE A 307 -1.83 -23.90 -6.67
CA ILE A 307 -1.92 -23.32 -8.02
C ILE A 307 -2.98 -24.12 -8.79
N GLN A 308 -3.94 -23.43 -9.39
CA GLN A 308 -4.99 -24.05 -10.19
C GLN A 308 -5.33 -23.19 -11.41
N SER A 309 -5.95 -23.79 -12.43
CA SER A 309 -6.38 -23.06 -13.62
C SER A 309 -7.40 -21.96 -13.30
N ARG A 310 -7.49 -20.96 -14.19
CA ARG A 310 -8.49 -19.87 -14.11
C ARG A 310 -9.94 -20.35 -13.92
N TYR A 311 -10.28 -21.52 -14.46
CA TYR A 311 -11.64 -22.07 -14.42
C TYR A 311 -11.95 -22.92 -13.17
N ALA A 312 -10.96 -23.20 -12.32
CA ALA A 312 -11.19 -23.92 -11.06
C ALA A 312 -11.97 -23.08 -10.04
N GLN A 313 -12.60 -23.73 -9.06
CA GLN A 313 -13.32 -23.06 -7.96
C GLN A 313 -12.41 -22.64 -6.79
N GLY A 314 -11.18 -23.14 -6.71
CA GLY A 314 -10.36 -23.02 -5.51
C GLY A 314 -10.65 -24.12 -4.48
N VAL A 315 -9.78 -24.20 -3.48
CA VAL A 315 -9.92 -25.09 -2.31
C VAL A 315 -10.32 -24.26 -1.09
N SER A 316 -10.80 -24.92 -0.03
CA SER A 316 -11.02 -24.24 1.25
C SER A 316 -9.69 -23.86 1.87
N LEU A 317 -9.41 -22.57 2.02
CA LEU A 317 -8.20 -22.05 2.68
C LEU A 317 -8.47 -21.77 4.15
N ILE A 318 -9.67 -21.30 4.46
CA ILE A 318 -10.14 -21.03 5.82
C ILE A 318 -11.57 -21.57 5.97
N LYS A 319 -11.87 -22.16 7.12
CA LYS A 319 -13.23 -22.52 7.49
C LYS A 319 -13.90 -21.27 8.09
N ILE A 320 -14.91 -20.77 7.40
CA ILE A 320 -15.69 -19.61 7.85
C ILE A 320 -16.88 -20.09 8.69
N GLU A 321 -17.05 -19.50 9.87
CA GLU A 321 -18.20 -19.75 10.74
C GLU A 321 -19.47 -19.09 10.19
N GLU A 322 -20.63 -19.57 10.65
CA GLU A 322 -21.91 -19.01 10.24
C GLU A 322 -22.00 -17.50 10.58
N GLY A 323 -22.42 -16.71 9.59
CA GLY A 323 -22.51 -15.25 9.69
C GLY A 323 -21.16 -14.51 9.67
N ASP A 324 -20.04 -15.20 9.46
CA ASP A 324 -18.74 -14.57 9.21
C ASP A 324 -18.39 -14.60 7.70
N ARG A 325 -17.39 -13.81 7.29
CA ARG A 325 -16.87 -13.79 5.92
C ARG A 325 -15.47 -13.21 5.88
N VAL A 326 -14.65 -13.61 4.90
CA VAL A 326 -13.39 -12.92 4.58
C VAL A 326 -13.71 -11.51 4.07
N VAL A 327 -13.07 -10.49 4.66
CA VAL A 327 -13.24 -9.08 4.27
C VAL A 327 -11.97 -8.47 3.68
N ASN A 328 -10.80 -8.95 4.09
CA ASN A 328 -9.52 -8.42 3.60
C ASN A 328 -8.44 -9.51 3.59
N ILE A 329 -7.42 -9.30 2.76
CA ILE A 329 -6.16 -10.06 2.80
C ILE A 329 -4.97 -9.09 2.79
N ALA A 330 -3.95 -9.42 3.57
CA ALA A 330 -2.66 -8.75 3.54
C ALA A 330 -1.57 -9.74 3.13
N THR A 331 -0.50 -9.23 2.52
CA THR A 331 0.67 -10.02 2.14
C THR A 331 1.86 -9.55 2.95
N ILE A 332 2.69 -10.50 3.40
CA ILE A 332 3.92 -10.22 4.13
C ILE A 332 5.05 -10.92 3.40
N ASN A 333 6.13 -10.18 3.11
CA ASN A 333 7.22 -10.72 2.34
C ASN A 333 8.25 -11.43 3.22
N GLU A 334 8.70 -12.61 2.79
CA GLU A 334 9.81 -13.31 3.44
C GLU A 334 11.11 -12.52 3.38
N LYS A 335 11.33 -11.65 2.38
CA LYS A 335 12.55 -10.81 2.34
C LYS A 335 12.60 -9.75 3.44
N GLU A 336 11.47 -9.38 4.05
CA GLU A 336 11.45 -8.62 5.30
C GLU A 336 11.86 -9.48 6.52
N LYS A 337 11.96 -10.81 6.34
CA LYS A 337 12.63 -11.74 7.25
C LYS A 337 14.10 -11.98 6.88
N VAL A 338 14.54 -11.68 5.66
CA VAL A 338 15.88 -12.03 5.10
C VAL A 338 16.69 -10.80 4.71
N ASP A 339 16.97 -9.94 5.68
CA ASP A 339 18.28 -9.24 5.71
C ASP A 339 19.25 -10.06 6.60
N LYS A 340 19.14 -11.39 6.50
CA LYS A 340 19.57 -12.36 7.51
C LYS A 340 20.53 -13.44 7.03
N GLN A 341 21.10 -13.36 5.83
CA GLN A 341 22.19 -14.26 5.44
C GLN A 341 23.25 -13.54 4.57
N GLY A 342 24.39 -13.19 5.18
CA GLY A 342 25.70 -13.17 4.51
C GLY A 342 26.26 -11.84 4.03
N LYS A 343 26.89 -11.07 4.93
CA LYS A 343 28.30 -10.69 4.71
C LYS A 343 29.13 -11.39 5.79
N LYS A 344 29.51 -12.63 5.52
CA LYS A 344 30.71 -13.22 6.10
C LYS A 344 31.83 -12.92 5.12
N GLU A 345 32.62 -11.90 5.44
CA GLU A 345 34.05 -11.92 5.15
C GLU A 345 34.77 -12.04 6.49
#